data_AF-A0A7W0RLM5-F1
#
_entry.id   AF-A0A7W0RLM5-F1
#
_cell.length_a   1.000
_cell.length_b   1.000
_cell.length_c   1.000
_cell.angle_alpha   90.00
_cell.angle_beta   90.00
_cell.angle_gamma   90.00
#
_symmetry.space_group_name_H-M   'P 1'
#
loop_
_entity.id
_entity.type
_entity.pdbx_description
1 polymer ?
#
loop_
_entity_poly.entity_id
_entity_poly.type
_entity_poly.pdbx_seq_one_letter_code
_entity_poly.pdbx_strand_id
1 'polypeptide(L)' 'MADRKLLGLRQPTTPERLFNDVRFSSNHTGGTQFLMGDGRVIFVSANINMPVYLAAASRNGGEALQIE' A
#
# COMPACT_ATOMS: atom_id res chain seq x y z
N MET A 1 8.42 42.79 -3.72
CA MET A 1 7.86 42.07 -4.87
C MET A 1 8.50 40.67 -4.86
N ALA A 2 8.11 39.78 -3.93
CA ALA A 2 7.10 38.72 -4.11
C ALA A 2 7.50 37.70 -5.21
N ASP A 3 7.49 36.36 -5.06
CA ASP A 3 7.04 35.44 -4.02
C ASP A 3 7.23 33.98 -4.55
N ARG A 4 7.20 32.98 -3.66
CA ARG A 4 6.76 31.57 -3.89
C ARG A 4 7.54 30.69 -4.89
N LYS A 5 8.27 29.66 -4.45
CA LYS A 5 7.78 28.26 -4.28
C LYS A 5 6.58 27.88 -5.18
N LEU A 6 6.72 26.73 -5.87
CA LEU A 6 5.66 25.89 -6.49
C LEU A 6 5.17 26.34 -7.87
N LEU A 7 5.48 25.56 -8.91
CA LEU A 7 4.52 24.67 -9.58
C LEU A 7 5.06 24.24 -10.96
N GLY A 8 5.31 22.93 -11.14
CA GLY A 8 5.49 22.35 -12.48
C GLY A 8 6.87 21.79 -12.79
N LEU A 9 7.51 21.07 -11.86
CA LEU A 9 8.40 19.98 -12.28
C LEU A 9 7.57 19.10 -13.21
N ARG A 10 7.93 19.09 -14.50
CA ARG A 10 7.47 18.09 -15.45
C ARG A 10 7.74 16.74 -14.80
N GLN A 11 6.70 16.05 -14.33
CA GLN A 11 6.85 14.64 -13.98
C GLN A 11 7.35 13.97 -15.26
N PRO A 12 8.57 13.40 -15.25
CA PRO A 12 9.05 12.70 -16.42
C PRO A 12 8.02 11.60 -16.70
N THR A 13 7.55 11.54 -17.95
CA THR A 13 6.55 10.58 -18.44
C THR A 13 7.11 9.15 -18.51
N THR A 14 8.15 8.84 -17.75
CA THR A 14 8.61 7.47 -17.55
C THR A 14 7.55 6.77 -16.71
N PRO A 15 7.20 5.50 -16.98
CA PRO A 15 6.38 4.73 -16.07
C PRO A 15 7.23 4.37 -14.83
N GLU A 16 7.53 5.38 -13.99
CA GLU A 16 8.24 5.22 -12.71
C GLU A 16 7.38 4.45 -11.69
N ARG A 17 6.10 4.17 -11.99
CA ARG A 17 5.35 3.13 -11.28
C ARG A 17 5.93 1.80 -11.70
N LEU A 18 7.01 1.41 -11.02
CA LEU A 18 7.40 0.01 -10.92
C LEU A 18 6.12 -0.78 -10.67
N PHE A 19 5.88 -1.84 -11.46
CA PHE A 19 4.64 -2.64 -11.36
C PHE A 19 4.35 -3.13 -9.93
N ASN A 20 5.39 -3.15 -9.08
CA ASN A 20 5.37 -3.55 -7.68
C ASN A 20 5.25 -2.39 -6.66
N ASP A 21 5.06 -1.14 -7.11
CA ASP A 21 4.82 0.04 -6.25
C ASP A 21 3.32 0.40 -6.18
N VAL A 22 2.47 -0.55 -6.58
CA VAL A 22 1.01 -0.40 -6.52
C VAL A 22 0.53 -1.03 -5.22
N ARG A 23 -0.31 -0.28 -4.50
CA ARG A 23 -0.95 -0.78 -3.28
C ARG A 23 -1.72 -2.06 -3.60
N PHE A 24 -1.53 -3.09 -2.79
CA PHE A 24 -2.45 -4.21 -2.73
C PHE A 24 -3.86 -3.65 -2.46
N SER A 25 -4.87 -4.05 -3.23
CA SER A 25 -6.26 -3.62 -3.02
C SER A 25 -7.24 -4.55 -3.72
N SER A 26 -8.47 -4.62 -3.19
CA SER A 26 -9.61 -5.31 -3.80
C SER A 26 -10.88 -4.52 -3.51
N ASN A 27 -11.76 -4.41 -4.51
CA ASN A 27 -13.06 -3.74 -4.37
C ASN A 27 -14.20 -4.69 -3.96
N HIS A 28 -13.88 -5.94 -3.65
CA HIS A 28 -14.89 -6.92 -3.26
C HIS A 28 -15.54 -6.56 -1.93
N THR A 29 -16.88 -6.59 -1.89
CA THR A 29 -17.63 -6.32 -0.67
C THR A 29 -17.34 -7.39 0.37
N GLY A 30 -16.90 -6.97 1.55
CA GLY A 30 -16.57 -7.86 2.67
C GLY A 30 -15.09 -8.18 2.81
N GLY A 31 -14.29 -8.16 1.74
CA GLY A 31 -12.84 -8.43 1.81
C GLY A 31 -12.32 -9.37 0.74
N THR A 32 -11.06 -9.79 0.86
CA THR A 32 -10.40 -10.71 -0.09
C THR A 32 -9.37 -11.61 0.61
N GLN A 33 -9.05 -12.73 -0.02
CA GLN A 33 -7.95 -13.60 0.41
C GLN A 33 -6.60 -12.99 0.00
N PHE A 34 -5.62 -13.00 0.91
CA PHE A 34 -4.22 -12.63 0.66
C PHE A 34 -3.28 -13.77 1.01
N LEU A 35 -2.26 -13.97 0.17
CA LEU A 35 -1.13 -14.87 0.44
C LEU A 35 -0.05 -14.09 1.20
N MET A 36 0.39 -14.66 2.32
CA MET A 36 1.45 -14.10 3.13
C MET A 36 2.82 -14.68 2.73
N GLY A 37 3.90 -14.00 3.13
CA GLY A 37 5.27 -14.40 2.76
C GLY A 37 5.73 -15.77 3.29
N ASP A 38 5.04 -16.33 4.29
CA ASP A 38 5.26 -17.68 4.84
C ASP A 38 4.38 -18.76 4.20
N GLY A 39 3.61 -18.42 3.17
CA GLY A 39 2.76 -19.36 2.43
C GLY A 39 1.36 -19.56 2.99
N ARG A 40 0.99 -18.93 4.12
CA ARG A 40 -0.39 -18.98 4.63
C ARG A 40 -1.29 -18.05 3.81
N VAL A 41 -2.54 -18.46 3.62
CA VAL A 41 -3.59 -17.62 3.03
C VAL A 41 -4.55 -17.19 4.13
N ILE A 42 -4.77 -15.89 4.26
CA ILE A 42 -5.69 -15.31 5.24
C ILE A 42 -6.77 -14.48 4.54
N PHE A 43 -7.95 -14.40 5.16
CA PHE A 43 -8.99 -13.48 4.75
C PHE A 43 -8.72 -12.11 5.35
N VAL A 44 -8.77 -11.06 4.52
CA VAL A 44 -8.65 -9.67 4.96
C VAL A 44 -9.98 -8.97 4.72
N SER A 45 -10.61 -8.55 5.81
CA SER A 45 -11.87 -7.80 5.77
C SER A 45 -11.69 -6.43 5.11
N ALA A 46 -12.72 -5.96 4.40
CA ALA A 46 -12.78 -4.59 3.90
C ALA A 46 -12.76 -3.52 5.02
N ASN A 47 -13.07 -3.91 6.27
CA ASN A 47 -13.05 -3.05 7.45
C ASN A 47 -11.72 -3.05 8.20
N ILE A 48 -10.67 -3.69 7.66
CA ILE A 48 -9.36 -3.74 8.31
C ILE A 48 -8.84 -2.34 8.65
N ASN A 49 -8.14 -2.24 9.78
CA ASN A 49 -7.44 -1.02 10.17
C ASN A 49 -6.31 -0.72 9.18
N MET A 50 -6.35 0.45 8.52
CA MET A 50 -5.39 0.82 7.47
C MET A 50 -3.92 0.82 7.91
N PRO A 51 -3.56 1.36 9.10
CA PRO A 51 -2.25 1.16 9.70
C PRO A 51 -1.78 -0.30 9.74
N VAL A 52 -2.62 -1.24 10.17
CA VAL A 52 -2.28 -2.68 10.22
C VAL A 52 -2.02 -3.21 8.81
N TYR A 53 -2.88 -2.86 7.86
CA TYR A 53 -2.75 -3.29 6.47
C TYR A 53 -1.44 -2.82 5.81
N LEU A 54 -1.09 -1.55 5.98
CA LEU A 54 0.13 -0.97 5.43
C LEU A 54 1.38 -1.54 6.10
N ALA A 55 1.31 -1.74 7.41
CA ALA A 55 2.42 -2.25 8.19
C ALA A 55 2.72 -3.73 7.85
N ALA A 56 1.68 -4.53 7.60
CA ALA A 56 1.83 -5.90 7.09
C ALA A 56 2.40 -5.97 5.66
N ALA A 57 2.22 -4.91 4.86
CA ALA A 57 2.81 -4.80 3.52
C ALA A 57 4.26 -4.25 3.55
N SER A 58 4.73 -3.75 4.69
CA SER A 58 6.08 -3.22 4.85
C SER A 58 7.09 -4.33 5.10
N ARG A 59 8.22 -4.28 4.38
CA ARG A 59 9.35 -5.21 4.57
C ARG A 59 10.38 -4.69 5.57
N ASN A 60 10.25 -3.44 6.03
CA ASN A 60 11.28 -2.81 6.88
C ASN A 60 11.33 -3.36 8.33
N GLY A 61 10.53 -4.40 8.62
CA GLY A 61 10.77 -5.35 9.71
C GLY A 61 10.41 -4.89 11.12
N GLY A 62 10.20 -3.58 11.34
CA GLY A 62 9.88 -3.01 12.65
C GLY A 62 8.40 -2.72 12.91
N GLU A 63 7.55 -2.88 11.89
CA GLU A 63 6.15 -2.42 11.92
C GLU A 63 5.15 -3.58 11.98
N ALA A 64 5.57 -4.81 12.29
CA ALA A 64 4.71 -5.99 12.17
C ALA A 64 3.51 -5.95 13.12
N LEU A 65 2.41 -5.32 12.68
CA LEU A 65 1.08 -5.44 13.25
C LEU A 65 0.42 -6.67 12.63
N GLN A 66 -0.09 -7.55 13.49
CA GLN A 66 -0.77 -8.76 13.05
C GLN A 66 -2.10 -8.39 12.39
N ILE A 67 -2.36 -8.97 11.22
CA ILE A 67 -3.69 -8.95 10.62
C ILE A 67 -4.57 -9.92 11.43
N GLU A 68 -5.62 -9.40 12.04
CA GLU A 68 -6.67 -10.14 12.76
C GLU A 68 -7.95 -10.25 11.93
#